data_AF-A0A5N7ALW8-F1
#
_entry.id   AF-A0A5N7ALW8-F1
#
_cell.length_a   1.000
_cell.length_b   1.000
_cell.length_c   1.000
_cell.angle_alpha   90.00
_cell.angle_beta   90.00
_cell.angle_gamma   90.00
#
_symmetry.space_group_name_H-M   'P 1'
#
loop_
_entity.id
_entity.type
_entity.pdbx_description
1 polymer ?
#
loop_
_entity_poly.entity_id
_entity_poly.type
_entity_poly.pdbx_seq_one_letter_code
_entity_poly.pdbx_strand_id
1 'polypeptide(L)'
;MVEDDVRDELVDLYLELIHDKPHTLFHPSHLKSRVRNGSLAKGTLYSILALAARFSTGPGTRERTKDFLQSAKDRVKMSIDDITLDNVHATILIGNLCGSEGDSSGEALYFAFRMAQILRLPEPSLDDDEIMRESRLRTWYSLYMIDRWSSAGLNIPRQIQDGNQFQLPMSELDFHNLAPGQAVGNGSQITRPGLWGYMIILVRIFGQIQHLHRQLAHGTLGNSGIEASTRQLASEFQAFIQGLPTGLQLTMGNMETHARLGVGQAFVALHLGYHHYATLLYFPYLGSQLTHILDQKLFATRCKHHAAAFSDLLRSSSETKGCEVVYFIVAHMTVTSSSVLLHTLLFGQEDELSDTRRRLYYNFQILLRLKAYWRGVGMMIERLFTFQKACMLSMDRIYTMDKWIVKFLLQHALPIEGNLGPPATSQLAQRDKFANDALSMLRPQGSQYI
;
A
#
# COMPACT_ATOMS: atom_id res chain seq x y z
N MET A 1 1.90 27.29 19.37
CA MET A 1 0.62 26.86 18.77
C MET A 1 0.77 26.90 17.26
N VAL A 2 -0.08 26.20 16.50
CA VAL A 2 -0.03 26.24 15.02
C VAL A 2 -0.96 27.37 14.59
N GLU A 3 -0.50 28.22 13.67
CA GLU A 3 -1.33 29.29 13.08
C GLU A 3 -2.53 28.67 12.35
N ASP A 4 -3.68 29.34 12.40
CA ASP A 4 -4.93 28.80 11.88
C ASP A 4 -4.87 28.54 10.37
N ASP A 5 -4.23 29.43 9.59
CA ASP A 5 -4.06 29.26 8.14
C ASP A 5 -3.23 28.02 7.80
N VAL A 6 -2.11 27.83 8.50
CA VAL A 6 -1.25 26.65 8.33
C VAL A 6 -1.98 25.38 8.76
N ARG A 7 -2.74 25.43 9.85
CA ARG A 7 -3.53 24.29 10.32
C ARG A 7 -4.56 23.88 9.27
N ASP A 8 -5.32 24.82 8.75
CA ASP A 8 -6.40 24.57 7.81
C ASP A 8 -5.86 24.08 6.45
N GLU A 9 -4.75 24.66 5.94
CA GLU A 9 -4.02 24.16 4.76
C GLU A 9 -3.62 22.68 4.92
N LEU A 10 -3.01 22.33 6.06
CA LEU A 10 -2.55 20.97 6.31
C LEU A 10 -3.71 19.97 6.45
N VAL A 11 -4.85 20.39 6.98
CA VAL A 11 -6.06 19.55 7.02
C VAL A 11 -6.58 19.28 5.61
N ASP A 12 -6.57 20.29 4.74
CA ASP A 12 -6.96 20.14 3.33
C ASP A 12 -6.01 19.21 2.57
N LEU A 13 -4.69 19.37 2.74
CA LEU A 13 -3.69 18.48 2.15
C LEU A 13 -3.83 17.03 2.64
N TYR A 14 -4.15 16.83 3.93
CA TYR A 14 -4.42 15.49 4.45
C TYR A 14 -5.63 14.85 3.79
N LEU A 15 -6.75 15.58 3.68
CA LEU A 15 -7.96 15.09 3.03
C LEU A 15 -7.70 14.77 1.55
N GLU A 16 -6.98 15.65 0.86
CA GLU A 16 -6.68 15.50 -0.56
C GLU A 16 -5.72 14.35 -0.85
N LEU A 17 -4.63 14.19 -0.09
CA LEU A 17 -3.53 13.30 -0.47
C LEU A 17 -3.45 11.99 0.33
N ILE A 18 -4.08 11.93 1.51
CA ILE A 18 -3.90 10.81 2.46
C ILE A 18 -5.22 10.15 2.84
N HIS A 19 -6.26 10.90 3.19
CA HIS A 19 -7.56 10.31 3.54
C HIS A 19 -8.17 9.59 2.33
N ASP A 20 -8.80 8.44 2.58
CA ASP A 20 -9.30 7.47 1.59
C ASP A 20 -8.22 6.73 0.78
N LYS A 21 -6.96 6.69 1.24
CA LYS A 21 -5.87 5.89 0.61
C LYS A 21 -5.33 4.78 1.53
N PRO A 22 -4.40 4.99 2.48
CA PRO A 22 -4.06 3.94 3.45
C PRO A 22 -5.15 3.73 4.52
N HIS A 23 -6.03 4.72 4.73
CA HIS A 23 -7.14 4.67 5.69
C HIS A 23 -8.28 5.60 5.26
N THR A 24 -9.50 5.30 5.70
CA THR A 24 -10.71 6.10 5.55
C THR A 24 -11.32 6.30 6.95
N LEU A 25 -11.15 7.48 7.55
CA LEU A 25 -11.48 7.69 8.98
C LEU A 25 -12.50 8.80 9.21
N PHE A 26 -12.48 9.85 8.38
CA PHE A 26 -13.20 11.08 8.66
C PHE A 26 -14.22 11.41 7.56
N HIS A 27 -15.35 11.97 7.97
CA HIS A 27 -16.21 12.73 7.08
C HIS A 27 -15.59 14.13 6.86
N PRO A 28 -15.30 14.58 5.62
CA PRO A 28 -14.51 15.80 5.37
C PRO A 28 -15.07 17.06 6.03
N SER A 29 -16.36 17.34 5.84
CA SER A 29 -17.02 18.54 6.39
C SER A 29 -17.08 18.51 7.92
N HIS A 30 -17.29 17.32 8.49
CA HIS A 30 -17.33 17.14 9.94
C HIS A 30 -15.96 17.35 10.57
N LEU A 31 -14.89 16.80 9.96
CA LEU A 31 -13.52 17.03 10.40
C LEU A 31 -13.16 18.52 10.40
N LYS A 32 -13.39 19.21 9.28
CA LYS A 32 -13.10 20.65 9.15
C LYS A 32 -13.84 21.47 10.21
N SER A 33 -15.12 21.17 10.46
CA SER A 33 -15.89 21.82 11.51
C SER A 33 -15.28 21.58 12.90
N ARG A 34 -14.91 20.34 13.22
CA ARG A 34 -14.29 19.97 14.51
C ARG A 34 -12.92 20.61 14.73
N VAL A 35 -12.17 20.83 13.65
CA VAL A 35 -10.88 21.55 13.69
C VAL A 35 -11.12 23.02 14.02
N ARG A 36 -12.01 23.70 13.26
CA ARG A 36 -12.27 25.14 13.42
C ARG A 36 -12.88 25.51 14.76
N ASN A 37 -13.77 24.67 15.29
CA ASN A 37 -14.39 24.90 16.60
C ASN A 37 -13.54 24.38 17.78
N GLY A 38 -12.36 23.81 17.51
CA GLY A 38 -11.44 23.31 18.54
C GLY A 38 -11.89 22.04 19.27
N SER A 39 -12.89 21.32 18.77
CA SER A 39 -13.43 20.09 19.40
C SER A 39 -12.71 18.80 18.98
N LEU A 40 -11.82 18.83 17.99
CA LEU A 40 -11.00 17.67 17.61
C LEU A 40 -9.93 17.41 18.67
N ALA A 41 -9.79 16.15 19.11
CA ALA A 41 -8.73 15.78 20.05
C ALA A 41 -7.34 16.16 19.51
N LYS A 42 -6.50 16.75 20.38
CA LYS A 42 -5.18 17.27 19.99
C LYS A 42 -4.27 16.19 19.40
N GLY A 43 -4.33 14.96 19.93
CA GLY A 43 -3.58 13.83 19.39
C GLY A 43 -3.92 13.56 17.92
N THR A 44 -5.20 13.53 17.58
CA THR A 44 -5.70 13.36 16.21
C THR A 44 -5.29 14.52 15.33
N LEU A 45 -5.49 15.76 15.78
CA LEU A 45 -5.09 16.96 15.03
C LEU A 45 -3.60 16.95 14.68
N TYR A 46 -2.72 16.79 15.66
CA TYR A 46 -1.27 16.80 15.41
C TYR A 46 -0.83 15.63 14.51
N SER A 47 -1.51 14.48 14.56
CA SER A 47 -1.24 13.37 13.65
C SER A 47 -1.59 13.71 12.20
N ILE A 48 -2.74 14.38 11.98
CA ILE A 48 -3.15 14.89 10.66
C ILE A 48 -2.10 15.89 10.14
N LEU A 49 -1.70 16.86 10.98
CA LEU A 49 -0.70 17.85 10.61
C LEU A 49 0.65 17.20 10.26
N ALA A 50 1.09 16.19 11.02
CA ALA A 50 2.34 15.47 10.74
C ALA A 50 2.30 14.67 9.42
N LEU A 51 1.15 14.09 9.06
CA LEU A 51 1.00 13.41 7.77
C LEU A 51 1.06 14.40 6.61
N ALA A 52 0.39 15.55 6.75
CA ALA A 52 0.28 16.55 5.69
C ALA A 52 1.50 17.46 5.53
N ALA A 53 2.21 17.80 6.62
CA ALA A 53 3.28 18.79 6.62
C ALA A 53 4.37 18.53 5.57
N ARG A 54 4.65 17.26 5.28
CA ARG A 54 5.62 16.85 4.25
C ARG A 54 5.26 17.27 2.82
N PHE A 55 4.00 17.61 2.57
CA PHE A 55 3.48 18.05 1.27
C PHE A 55 3.31 19.56 1.14
N SER A 56 3.34 20.31 2.26
CA SER A 56 3.18 21.76 2.21
C SER A 56 4.35 22.42 1.51
N THR A 57 4.05 23.46 0.75
CA THR A 57 5.03 24.36 0.13
C THR A 57 5.33 25.59 1.00
N GLY A 58 4.68 25.71 2.17
CA GLY A 58 4.87 26.79 3.12
C GLY A 58 6.28 26.78 3.73
N PRO A 59 6.93 27.95 3.94
CA PRO A 59 8.26 28.03 4.53
C PRO A 59 8.31 27.40 5.93
N GLY A 60 9.23 26.46 6.17
CA GLY A 60 9.42 25.85 7.49
C GLY A 60 8.35 24.82 7.90
N THR A 61 7.26 24.67 7.16
CA THR A 61 6.16 23.76 7.54
C THR A 61 6.58 22.30 7.44
N ARG A 62 7.34 21.94 6.41
CA ARG A 62 7.80 20.57 6.20
C ARG A 62 8.76 20.11 7.28
N GLU A 63 9.63 20.99 7.76
CA GLU A 63 10.60 20.73 8.82
C GLU A 63 9.91 20.38 10.15
N ARG A 64 8.71 20.91 10.38
CA ARG A 64 7.89 20.67 11.59
C ARG A 64 7.21 19.31 11.64
N THR A 65 7.33 18.48 10.59
CA THR A 65 6.74 17.13 10.53
C THR A 65 7.09 16.30 11.78
N LYS A 66 8.36 16.34 12.22
CA LYS A 66 8.82 15.61 13.41
C LYS A 66 8.24 16.15 14.71
N ASP A 67 8.15 17.47 14.83
CA ASP A 67 7.60 18.13 16.01
C ASP A 67 6.10 17.85 16.17
N PHE A 68 5.36 17.83 15.05
CA PHE A 68 3.96 17.44 15.03
C PHE A 68 3.78 15.96 15.41
N LEU A 69 4.59 15.06 14.87
CA LEU A 69 4.55 13.65 15.24
C LEU A 69 4.86 13.45 16.73
N GLN A 70 5.87 14.12 17.26
CA GLN A 70 6.20 14.04 18.69
C GLN A 70 5.04 14.57 19.55
N SER A 71 4.49 15.73 19.19
CA SER A 71 3.32 16.30 19.86
C SER A 71 2.12 15.35 19.84
N ALA A 72 1.86 14.68 18.71
CA ALA A 72 0.82 13.68 18.60
C ALA A 72 1.06 12.49 19.54
N LYS A 73 2.28 11.93 19.54
CA LYS A 73 2.68 10.83 20.43
C LYS A 73 2.50 11.19 21.90
N ASP A 74 2.91 12.38 22.30
CA ASP A 74 2.80 12.83 23.70
C ASP A 74 1.35 13.00 24.14
N ARG A 75 0.51 13.59 23.28
CA ARG A 75 -0.93 13.75 23.56
C ARG A 75 -1.64 12.40 23.68
N VAL A 76 -1.40 11.48 22.74
CA VAL A 76 -2.02 10.15 22.76
C VAL A 76 -1.55 9.32 23.95
N LYS A 77 -0.27 9.41 24.35
CA LYS A 77 0.22 8.73 25.55
C LYS A 77 -0.47 9.22 26.83
N MET A 78 -0.77 10.51 26.93
CA MET A 78 -1.48 11.09 28.07
C MET A 78 -2.96 10.69 28.14
N SER A 79 -3.58 10.38 27.00
CA SER A 79 -4.99 10.03 26.91
C SER A 79 -5.23 8.55 26.57
N ILE A 80 -4.22 7.68 26.63
CA ILE A 80 -4.32 6.33 26.07
C ILE A 80 -5.40 5.46 26.75
N ASP A 81 -5.70 5.76 28.02
CA ASP A 81 -6.74 5.09 28.79
C ASP A 81 -8.17 5.52 28.37
N ASP A 82 -8.31 6.64 27.66
CA ASP A 82 -9.59 7.11 27.13
C ASP A 82 -9.96 6.28 25.89
N ILE A 83 -10.84 5.30 26.06
CA ILE A 83 -11.31 4.45 24.96
C ILE A 83 -12.32 5.22 24.11
N THR A 84 -11.82 5.99 23.14
CA THR A 84 -12.62 6.89 22.27
C THR A 84 -12.28 6.70 20.79
N LEU A 85 -13.22 7.04 19.91
CA LEU A 85 -13.00 6.96 18.46
C LEU A 85 -11.85 7.87 18.01
N ASP A 86 -11.71 9.05 18.62
CA ASP A 86 -10.61 9.98 18.34
C ASP A 86 -9.24 9.36 18.66
N ASN A 87 -9.11 8.65 19.78
CA ASN A 87 -7.88 7.94 20.11
C ASN A 87 -7.62 6.77 19.16
N VAL A 88 -8.65 6.03 18.72
CA VAL A 88 -8.48 5.02 17.66
C VAL A 88 -7.97 5.68 16.37
N HIS A 89 -8.52 6.81 15.97
CA HIS A 89 -8.05 7.55 14.80
C HIS A 89 -6.61 8.03 14.98
N ALA A 90 -6.28 8.66 16.11
CA ALA A 90 -4.94 9.15 16.38
C ALA A 90 -3.90 8.03 16.36
N THR A 91 -4.22 6.88 16.98
CA THR A 91 -3.33 5.72 17.04
C THR A 91 -3.12 5.10 15.64
N ILE A 92 -4.17 5.00 14.80
CA ILE A 92 -4.03 4.64 13.36
C ILE A 92 -3.10 5.59 12.61
N LEU A 93 -3.29 6.91 12.78
CA LEU A 93 -2.48 7.90 12.07
C LEU A 93 -1.01 7.87 12.53
N ILE A 94 -0.75 7.72 13.83
CA ILE A 94 0.60 7.59 14.39
C ILE A 94 1.26 6.30 13.93
N GLY A 95 0.54 5.16 13.89
CA GLY A 95 1.10 3.90 13.40
C GLY A 95 1.60 4.02 11.95
N ASN A 96 0.79 4.62 11.08
CA ASN A 96 1.19 4.92 9.70
C ASN A 96 2.41 5.87 9.64
N LEU A 97 2.46 6.90 10.48
CA LEU A 97 3.60 7.80 10.58
C LEU A 97 4.88 7.06 11.00
N CYS A 98 4.81 6.21 12.03
CA CYS A 98 5.93 5.40 12.49
C CYS A 98 6.48 4.52 11.37
N GLY A 99 5.63 3.78 10.67
CA GLY A 99 6.05 2.95 9.52
C GLY A 99 6.72 3.79 8.42
N SER A 100 6.16 4.97 8.13
CA SER A 100 6.71 5.88 7.13
C SER A 100 8.07 6.51 7.51
N GLU A 101 8.41 6.53 8.80
CA GLU A 101 9.70 6.98 9.32
C GLU A 101 10.69 5.82 9.53
N GLY A 102 10.26 4.57 9.32
CA GLY A 102 11.06 3.36 9.53
C GLY A 102 11.05 2.82 10.97
N ASP A 103 10.09 3.26 11.79
CA ASP A 103 9.87 2.78 13.17
C ASP A 103 8.87 1.61 13.16
N SER A 104 9.35 0.42 12.82
CA SER A 104 8.56 -0.81 12.71
C SER A 104 7.89 -1.23 14.02
N SER A 105 8.55 -0.98 15.15
CA SER A 105 8.02 -1.28 16.49
C SER A 105 6.91 -0.29 16.87
N GLY A 106 7.10 1.00 16.58
CA GLY A 106 6.07 2.02 16.76
C GLY A 106 4.86 1.78 15.86
N GLU A 107 5.07 1.35 14.62
CA GLU A 107 3.99 0.97 13.70
C GLU A 107 3.09 -0.10 14.33
N ALA A 108 3.67 -1.24 14.76
CA ALA A 108 2.92 -2.32 15.41
C ALA A 108 2.22 -1.86 16.70
N LEU A 109 2.92 -1.10 17.55
CA LEU A 109 2.44 -0.69 18.86
C LEU A 109 1.22 0.23 18.77
N TYR A 110 1.25 1.21 17.86
CA TYR A 110 0.21 2.21 17.74
C TYR A 110 -1.02 1.72 16.98
N PHE A 111 -1.00 0.59 16.28
CA PHE A 111 -2.25 0.02 15.76
C PHE A 111 -3.07 -0.64 16.88
N ALA A 112 -3.77 0.20 17.65
CA ALA A 112 -4.48 -0.15 18.88
C ALA A 112 -5.80 -0.92 18.62
N PHE A 113 -5.72 -2.09 17.98
CA PHE A 113 -6.86 -2.95 17.64
C PHE A 113 -7.75 -3.27 18.86
N ARG A 114 -7.16 -3.42 20.04
CA ARG A 114 -7.91 -3.68 21.29
C ARG A 114 -8.85 -2.54 21.66
N MET A 115 -8.43 -1.29 21.45
CA MET A 115 -9.28 -0.12 21.71
C MET A 115 -10.53 -0.14 20.80
N ALA A 116 -10.35 -0.46 19.52
CA ALA A 116 -11.46 -0.60 18.57
C ALA A 116 -12.42 -1.75 18.94
N GLN A 117 -11.90 -2.87 19.45
CA GLN A 117 -12.70 -4.00 19.94
C GLN A 117 -13.50 -3.63 21.20
N ILE A 118 -12.91 -2.90 22.15
CA ILE A 118 -13.61 -2.41 23.36
C ILE A 118 -14.73 -1.43 22.98
N LEU A 119 -14.50 -0.57 21.98
CA LEU A 119 -15.52 0.30 21.40
C LEU A 119 -16.59 -0.45 20.59
N ARG A 120 -16.43 -1.76 20.40
CA ARG A 120 -17.31 -2.62 19.60
C ARG A 120 -17.47 -2.13 18.16
N LEU A 121 -16.42 -1.56 17.55
CA LEU A 121 -16.49 -1.17 16.15
C LEU A 121 -16.78 -2.39 15.25
N PRO A 122 -17.62 -2.27 14.21
CA PRO A 122 -18.34 -1.08 13.74
C PRO A 122 -19.78 -0.96 14.27
N GLU A 123 -20.14 -1.63 15.38
CA GLU A 123 -21.50 -1.59 15.92
C GLU A 123 -21.91 -0.14 16.23
N PRO A 124 -23.09 0.30 15.78
CA PRO A 124 -23.57 1.66 16.01
C PRO A 124 -24.10 1.83 17.44
N SER A 125 -23.95 3.02 17.99
CA SER A 125 -24.60 3.47 19.22
C SER A 125 -26.02 3.97 18.91
N LEU A 126 -26.90 4.05 19.92
CA LEU A 126 -28.28 4.52 19.73
C LEU A 126 -28.36 5.98 19.24
N ASP A 127 -27.40 6.80 19.63
CA ASP A 127 -27.32 8.23 19.30
C ASP A 127 -26.50 8.50 18.01
N ASP A 128 -25.98 7.45 17.35
CA ASP A 128 -25.16 7.62 16.15
C ASP A 128 -26.02 7.99 14.94
N ASP A 129 -25.74 9.15 14.34
CA ASP A 129 -26.25 9.51 13.02
C ASP A 129 -25.56 8.72 11.90
N GLU A 130 -26.05 8.83 10.67
CA GLU A 130 -25.52 8.06 9.53
C GLU A 130 -24.05 8.38 9.24
N ILE A 131 -23.61 9.62 9.47
CA ILE A 131 -22.20 9.99 9.35
C ILE A 131 -21.35 9.23 10.37
N MET A 132 -21.79 9.16 11.62
CA MET A 132 -21.08 8.43 12.67
C MET A 132 -21.09 6.92 12.43
N ARG A 133 -22.23 6.35 12.02
CA ARG A 133 -22.38 4.93 11.68
C ARG A 133 -21.38 4.52 10.58
N GLU A 134 -21.34 5.28 9.49
CA GLU A 134 -20.40 5.03 8.39
C GLU A 134 -18.95 5.30 8.79
N SER A 135 -18.69 6.33 9.62
CA SER A 135 -17.34 6.60 10.14
C SER A 135 -16.80 5.45 11.00
N ARG A 136 -17.64 4.84 11.84
CA ARG A 136 -17.30 3.65 12.65
C ARG A 136 -17.00 2.44 11.76
N LEU A 137 -17.81 2.23 10.72
CA LEU A 137 -17.61 1.18 9.71
C LEU A 137 -16.28 1.34 8.97
N ARG A 138 -16.02 2.54 8.46
CA ARG A 138 -14.79 2.91 7.76
C ARG A 138 -13.55 2.81 8.65
N THR A 139 -13.67 3.15 9.93
CA THR A 139 -12.60 2.97 10.92
C THR A 139 -12.27 1.49 11.14
N TRP A 140 -13.30 0.64 11.30
CA TRP A 140 -13.11 -0.81 11.42
C TRP A 140 -12.41 -1.38 10.18
N TYR A 141 -12.85 -1.01 8.98
CA TYR A 141 -12.23 -1.50 7.75
C TYR A 141 -10.85 -0.91 7.46
N SER A 142 -10.54 0.29 7.97
CA SER A 142 -9.19 0.84 7.94
C SER A 142 -8.25 -0.03 8.79
N LEU A 143 -8.64 -0.38 10.01
CA LEU A 143 -7.90 -1.33 10.85
C LEU A 143 -7.81 -2.71 10.19
N TYR A 144 -8.91 -3.19 9.60
CA TYR A 144 -8.91 -4.43 8.84
C TYR A 144 -7.84 -4.42 7.76
N MET A 145 -7.78 -3.40 6.90
CA MET A 145 -6.75 -3.33 5.85
C MET A 145 -5.34 -3.23 6.42
N ILE A 146 -5.14 -2.35 7.43
CA ILE A 146 -3.86 -2.16 8.12
C ILE A 146 -3.35 -3.49 8.68
N ASP A 147 -4.21 -4.27 9.33
CA ASP A 147 -3.84 -5.57 9.90
C ASP A 147 -3.34 -6.56 8.84
N ARG A 148 -3.84 -6.52 7.59
CA ARG A 148 -3.33 -7.41 6.51
C ARG A 148 -1.96 -6.96 6.01
N TRP A 149 -1.77 -5.66 5.88
CA TRP A 149 -0.54 -5.07 5.32
C TRP A 149 0.58 -5.03 6.35
N SER A 150 0.32 -4.43 7.51
CA SER A 150 1.31 -4.25 8.58
C SER A 150 1.75 -5.60 9.16
N SER A 151 0.81 -6.52 9.43
CA SER A 151 1.17 -7.85 9.95
C SER A 151 2.07 -8.64 8.99
N ALA A 152 1.82 -8.54 7.68
CA ALA A 152 2.69 -9.16 6.69
C ALA A 152 4.04 -8.44 6.56
N GLY A 153 4.04 -7.10 6.59
CA GLY A 153 5.23 -6.26 6.55
C GLY A 153 6.19 -6.50 7.71
N LEU A 154 5.64 -6.73 8.90
CA LEU A 154 6.36 -6.90 10.16
C LEU A 154 6.57 -8.37 10.55
N ASN A 155 5.99 -9.31 9.79
CA ASN A 155 5.98 -10.74 10.11
C ASN A 155 5.39 -11.06 11.49
N ILE A 156 4.27 -10.42 11.84
CA ILE A 156 3.52 -10.66 13.07
C ILE A 156 2.14 -11.28 12.75
N PRO A 157 1.48 -11.95 13.72
CA PRO A 157 0.15 -12.49 13.50
C PRO A 157 -0.93 -11.41 13.32
N ARG A 158 -1.83 -11.63 12.36
CA ARG A 158 -3.05 -10.82 12.18
C ARG A 158 -3.93 -10.88 13.44
N GLN A 159 -4.59 -9.78 13.76
CA GLN A 159 -5.51 -9.68 14.90
C GLN A 159 -6.99 -9.68 14.51
N ILE A 160 -7.33 -9.32 13.28
CA ILE A 160 -8.69 -9.25 12.77
C ILE A 160 -8.92 -10.40 11.79
N GLN A 161 -9.86 -11.29 12.11
CA GLN A 161 -10.23 -12.41 11.25
C GLN A 161 -10.98 -11.95 10.00
N ASP A 162 -10.93 -12.79 8.96
CA ASP A 162 -11.73 -12.57 7.75
C ASP A 162 -13.20 -12.94 8.07
N GLY A 163 -14.14 -12.07 7.70
CA GLY A 163 -15.56 -12.27 7.98
C GLY A 163 -16.46 -11.42 7.09
N ASN A 164 -17.70 -11.87 6.90
CA ASN A 164 -18.74 -11.19 6.13
C ASN A 164 -19.86 -10.62 7.02
N GLN A 165 -19.57 -10.44 8.31
CA GLN A 165 -20.54 -10.04 9.32
C GLN A 165 -20.98 -8.58 9.24
N PHE A 166 -20.20 -7.74 8.56
CA PHE A 166 -20.49 -6.31 8.38
C PHE A 166 -20.65 -5.97 6.91
N GLN A 167 -21.54 -5.00 6.63
CA GLN A 167 -21.70 -4.44 5.30
C GLN A 167 -20.43 -3.73 4.85
N LEU A 168 -20.18 -3.67 3.54
CA LEU A 168 -19.06 -2.89 3.01
C LEU A 168 -19.37 -1.38 3.06
N PRO A 169 -18.34 -0.51 3.16
CA PRO A 169 -18.52 0.94 3.11
C PRO A 169 -19.22 1.39 1.84
N MET A 170 -20.06 2.41 1.95
CA MET A 170 -20.74 3.03 0.81
C MET A 170 -19.74 3.77 -0.10
N SER A 171 -20.23 4.38 -1.19
CA SER A 171 -19.39 5.24 -2.04
C SER A 171 -18.75 6.38 -1.24
N GLU A 172 -17.50 6.70 -1.55
CA GLU A 172 -16.80 7.86 -0.98
C GLU A 172 -17.58 9.14 -1.25
N LEU A 173 -18.12 9.30 -2.47
CA LEU A 173 -18.90 10.48 -2.84
C LEU A 173 -20.23 10.56 -2.08
N ASP A 174 -20.92 9.44 -1.90
CA ASP A 174 -22.15 9.41 -1.12
C ASP A 174 -21.85 9.79 0.33
N PHE A 175 -20.80 9.20 0.92
CA PHE A 175 -20.38 9.51 2.27
C PHE A 175 -20.00 10.98 2.44
N HIS A 176 -19.19 11.55 1.53
CA HIS A 176 -18.76 12.96 1.60
C HIS A 176 -19.91 13.96 1.44
N ASN A 177 -21.00 13.56 0.77
CA ASN A 177 -22.18 14.39 0.54
C ASN A 177 -23.27 14.23 1.61
N LEU A 178 -23.10 13.35 2.60
CA LEU A 178 -24.08 13.18 3.67
C LEU A 178 -24.18 14.45 4.52
N ALA A 179 -25.40 14.94 4.70
CA ALA A 179 -25.69 16.01 5.64
C ALA A 179 -25.88 15.45 7.07
N PRO A 180 -25.48 16.20 8.13
CA PRO A 180 -25.75 15.80 9.51
C PRO A 180 -27.24 15.55 9.76
N GLY A 181 -27.56 14.43 10.41
CA GLY A 181 -28.95 14.05 10.71
C GLY A 181 -29.79 13.61 9.50
N GLN A 182 -29.20 13.47 8.30
CA GLN A 182 -29.89 12.94 7.14
C GLN A 182 -30.19 11.45 7.34
N ALA A 183 -31.47 11.09 7.42
CA ALA A 183 -31.90 9.69 7.42
C ALA A 183 -31.72 9.09 6.03
N VAL A 184 -30.97 8.00 5.94
CA VAL A 184 -30.84 7.22 4.71
C VAL A 184 -32.06 6.30 4.61
N GLY A 185 -32.93 6.52 3.62
CA GLY A 185 -34.10 5.67 3.41
C GLY A 185 -33.68 4.22 3.13
N ASN A 186 -34.39 3.25 3.70
CA ASN A 186 -34.17 1.79 3.55
C ASN A 186 -34.14 1.25 2.10
N GLY A 187 -34.27 2.10 1.08
CA GLY A 187 -34.24 1.74 -0.34
C GLY A 187 -33.38 2.64 -1.24
N SER A 188 -32.59 3.57 -0.71
CA SER A 188 -31.69 4.39 -1.54
C SER A 188 -30.42 3.63 -1.93
N GLN A 189 -29.81 4.03 -3.05
CA GLN A 189 -28.65 3.46 -3.76
C GLN A 189 -27.34 3.26 -2.95
N ILE A 190 -27.40 3.43 -1.63
CA ILE A 190 -26.32 3.40 -0.63
C ILE A 190 -25.86 1.97 -0.28
N THR A 191 -26.48 0.93 -0.85
CA THR A 191 -26.06 -0.47 -0.66
C THR A 191 -24.93 -0.93 -1.58
N ARG A 192 -24.48 -0.08 -2.52
CA ARG A 192 -23.40 -0.45 -3.45
C ARG A 192 -22.05 -0.08 -2.84
N PRO A 193 -21.11 -1.03 -2.73
CA PRO A 193 -19.79 -0.74 -2.18
C PRO A 193 -19.07 0.35 -2.99
N GLY A 194 -18.43 1.28 -2.28
CA GLY A 194 -17.52 2.27 -2.87
C GLY A 194 -16.18 1.65 -3.31
N LEU A 195 -15.22 2.50 -3.70
CA LEU A 195 -13.86 2.06 -4.04
C LEU A 195 -13.23 1.28 -2.87
N TRP A 196 -13.38 1.78 -1.64
CA TRP A 196 -12.93 1.12 -0.42
C TRP A 196 -13.59 -0.24 -0.21
N GLY A 197 -14.89 -0.34 -0.49
CA GLY A 197 -15.61 -1.61 -0.45
C GLY A 197 -14.97 -2.68 -1.34
N TYR A 198 -14.60 -2.30 -2.57
CA TYR A 198 -13.90 -3.20 -3.48
C TYR A 198 -12.43 -3.45 -3.08
N MET A 199 -11.73 -2.49 -2.47
CA MET A 199 -10.40 -2.73 -1.90
C MET A 199 -10.44 -3.76 -0.76
N ILE A 200 -11.48 -3.72 0.08
CA ILE A 200 -11.70 -4.69 1.17
C ILE A 200 -11.96 -6.10 0.62
N ILE A 201 -12.72 -6.21 -0.47
CA ILE A 201 -12.90 -7.50 -1.16
C ILE A 201 -11.55 -8.00 -1.69
N LEU A 202 -10.81 -7.12 -2.36
CA LEU A 202 -9.53 -7.47 -2.99
C LEU A 202 -8.46 -7.89 -1.99
N VAL A 203 -8.33 -7.21 -0.85
CA VAL A 203 -7.31 -7.54 0.17
C VAL A 203 -7.55 -8.90 0.85
N ARG A 204 -8.74 -9.50 0.72
CA ARG A 204 -8.98 -10.89 1.16
C ARG A 204 -8.17 -11.89 0.34
N ILE A 205 -8.06 -11.66 -0.96
CA ILE A 205 -7.25 -12.50 -1.86
C ILE A 205 -5.77 -12.38 -1.45
N PHE A 206 -5.31 -11.19 -1.05
CA PHE A 206 -3.95 -11.00 -0.54
C PHE A 206 -3.64 -11.87 0.70
N GLY A 207 -4.58 -12.01 1.63
CA GLY A 207 -4.41 -12.89 2.80
C GLY A 207 -4.18 -14.36 2.41
N GLN A 208 -4.84 -14.84 1.34
CA GLN A 208 -4.65 -16.19 0.82
C GLN A 208 -3.29 -16.35 0.11
N ILE A 209 -2.85 -15.34 -0.65
CA ILE A 209 -1.51 -15.32 -1.28
C ILE A 209 -0.41 -15.41 -0.20
N GLN A 210 -0.56 -14.67 0.90
CA GLN A 210 0.38 -14.75 2.02
C GLN A 210 0.43 -16.15 2.64
N HIS A 211 -0.71 -16.84 2.72
CA HIS A 211 -0.75 -18.22 3.19
C HIS A 211 -0.02 -19.16 2.24
N LEU A 212 -0.28 -19.06 0.93
CA LEU A 212 0.40 -19.84 -0.10
C LEU A 212 1.92 -19.63 -0.07
N HIS A 213 2.39 -18.37 0.01
CA HIS A 213 3.81 -18.06 0.12
C HIS A 213 4.45 -18.67 1.37
N ARG A 214 3.75 -18.64 2.51
CA ARG A 214 4.25 -19.30 3.73
C ARG A 214 4.33 -20.82 3.52
N GLN A 215 3.33 -21.46 2.93
CA GLN A 215 3.37 -22.90 2.66
C GLN A 215 4.53 -23.28 1.73
N LEU A 216 4.74 -22.48 0.68
CA LEU A 216 5.85 -22.66 -0.26
C LEU A 216 7.22 -22.56 0.45
N ALA A 217 7.45 -21.52 1.25
CA ALA A 217 8.71 -21.35 1.97
C ALA A 217 8.98 -22.40 3.06
N HIS A 218 7.93 -23.05 3.58
CA HIS A 218 8.07 -24.15 4.54
C HIS A 218 8.07 -25.53 3.87
N GLY A 219 7.86 -25.61 2.55
CA GLY A 219 7.79 -26.87 1.81
C GLY A 219 6.60 -27.75 2.24
N THR A 220 5.54 -27.18 2.80
CA THR A 220 4.40 -27.94 3.33
C THR A 220 3.38 -28.36 2.29
N LEU A 221 3.51 -27.87 1.05
CA LEU A 221 2.62 -28.14 -0.06
C LEU A 221 3.42 -28.69 -1.25
N GLY A 222 2.98 -29.81 -1.82
CA GLY A 222 3.59 -30.38 -3.02
C GLY A 222 3.28 -29.56 -4.28
N ASN A 223 4.02 -29.81 -5.37
CA ASN A 223 3.92 -29.05 -6.63
C ASN A 223 2.49 -28.97 -7.18
N SER A 224 1.74 -30.07 -7.18
CA SER A 224 0.34 -30.09 -7.64
C SER A 224 -0.58 -29.24 -6.77
N GLY A 225 -0.36 -29.21 -5.46
CA GLY A 225 -1.10 -28.37 -4.53
C GLY A 225 -0.81 -26.89 -4.74
N ILE A 226 0.47 -26.53 -4.97
CA ILE A 226 0.89 -25.15 -5.26
C ILE A 226 0.23 -24.65 -6.55
N GLU A 227 0.26 -25.47 -7.61
CA GLU A 227 -0.36 -25.17 -8.89
C GLU A 227 -1.89 -24.98 -8.75
N ALA A 228 -2.57 -25.92 -8.08
CA ALA A 228 -4.01 -25.85 -7.85
C ALA A 228 -4.41 -24.59 -7.07
N SER A 229 -3.67 -24.27 -6.00
CA SER A 229 -3.92 -23.07 -5.18
C SER A 229 -3.70 -21.79 -6.00
N THR A 230 -2.67 -21.78 -6.85
CA THR A 230 -2.40 -20.65 -7.75
C THR A 230 -3.52 -20.48 -8.79
N ARG A 231 -4.00 -21.58 -9.39
CA ARG A 231 -5.12 -21.54 -10.36
C ARG A 231 -6.40 -21.03 -9.69
N GLN A 232 -6.69 -21.45 -8.47
CA GLN A 232 -7.85 -20.96 -7.71
C GLN A 232 -7.76 -19.45 -7.51
N LEU A 233 -6.65 -18.95 -6.96
CA LEU A 233 -6.45 -17.52 -6.73
C LEU A 233 -6.47 -16.70 -8.03
N ALA A 234 -5.93 -17.26 -9.12
CA ALA A 234 -6.02 -16.64 -10.45
C ALA A 234 -7.48 -16.49 -10.92
N SER A 235 -8.32 -17.50 -10.68
CA SER A 235 -9.76 -17.45 -10.98
C SER A 235 -10.47 -16.41 -10.10
N GLU A 236 -10.10 -16.28 -8.83
CA GLU A 236 -10.66 -15.25 -7.93
C GLU A 236 -10.32 -13.84 -8.40
N PHE A 237 -9.08 -13.57 -8.84
CA PHE A 237 -8.72 -12.29 -9.45
C PHE A 237 -9.51 -11.99 -10.72
N GLN A 238 -9.71 -13.00 -11.57
CA GLN A 238 -10.48 -12.83 -12.79
C GLN A 238 -11.96 -12.54 -12.50
N ALA A 239 -12.56 -13.27 -11.55
CA ALA A 239 -13.93 -13.01 -11.11
C ALA A 239 -14.07 -11.61 -10.49
N PHE A 240 -13.09 -11.18 -9.70
CA PHE A 240 -13.06 -9.85 -9.10
C PHE A 240 -13.09 -8.75 -10.17
N ILE A 241 -12.17 -8.79 -11.15
CA ILE A 241 -12.05 -7.72 -12.15
C ILE A 241 -13.25 -7.70 -13.11
N GLN A 242 -13.81 -8.88 -13.46
CA GLN A 242 -15.01 -9.00 -14.28
C GLN A 242 -16.28 -8.58 -13.54
N GLY A 243 -16.30 -8.73 -12.21
CA GLY A 243 -17.41 -8.33 -11.34
C GLY A 243 -17.42 -6.84 -10.98
N LEU A 244 -16.41 -6.06 -11.37
CA LEU A 244 -16.42 -4.62 -11.13
C LEU A 244 -17.51 -3.93 -11.96
N PRO A 245 -18.29 -3.01 -11.37
CA PRO A 245 -19.20 -2.13 -12.10
C PRO A 245 -18.46 -1.37 -13.21
N THR A 246 -19.14 -1.09 -14.32
CA THR A 246 -18.53 -0.44 -15.50
C THR A 246 -17.76 0.84 -15.17
N GLY A 247 -18.27 1.65 -14.23
CA GLY A 247 -17.59 2.87 -13.78
C GLY A 247 -16.27 2.62 -13.03
N LEU A 248 -16.10 1.45 -12.39
CA LEU A 248 -14.91 1.10 -11.61
C LEU A 248 -13.87 0.31 -12.41
N GLN A 249 -14.17 -0.08 -13.66
CA GLN A 249 -13.21 -0.78 -14.51
C GLN A 249 -12.05 0.14 -14.91
N LEU A 250 -10.83 -0.42 -15.02
CA LEU A 250 -9.64 0.35 -15.39
C LEU A 250 -9.71 0.77 -16.86
N THR A 251 -10.08 2.03 -17.11
CA THR A 251 -9.98 2.69 -18.40
C THR A 251 -9.50 4.13 -18.19
N MET A 252 -8.89 4.74 -19.21
CA MET A 252 -8.48 6.15 -19.13
C MET A 252 -9.69 7.06 -18.86
N GLY A 253 -10.82 6.82 -19.53
CA GLY A 253 -12.04 7.60 -19.32
C GLY A 253 -12.61 7.49 -17.90
N ASN A 254 -12.57 6.31 -17.30
CA ASN A 254 -12.99 6.14 -15.90
C ASN A 254 -12.01 6.82 -14.94
N MET A 255 -10.70 6.69 -15.18
CA MET A 255 -9.68 7.35 -14.36
C MET A 255 -9.86 8.88 -14.36
N GLU A 256 -10.01 9.49 -15.54
CA GLU A 256 -10.28 10.93 -15.67
C GLU A 256 -11.61 11.35 -15.02
N THR A 257 -12.63 10.50 -15.12
CA THR A 257 -13.93 10.76 -14.47
C THR A 257 -13.79 10.78 -12.95
N HIS A 258 -13.09 9.80 -12.37
CA HIS A 258 -12.84 9.76 -10.93
C HIS A 258 -11.94 10.92 -10.48
N ALA A 259 -10.97 11.32 -11.30
CA ALA A 259 -10.14 12.51 -11.05
C ALA A 259 -10.99 13.78 -10.93
N ARG A 260 -11.92 14.01 -11.87
CA ARG A 260 -12.85 15.16 -11.81
C ARG A 260 -13.79 15.12 -10.60
N LEU A 261 -14.14 13.93 -10.14
CA LEU A 261 -14.97 13.73 -8.94
C LEU A 261 -14.17 13.82 -7.63
N GLY A 262 -12.85 14.02 -7.67
CA GLY A 262 -12.01 14.13 -6.47
C GLY A 262 -11.62 12.78 -5.84
N VAL A 263 -11.93 11.65 -6.49
CA VAL A 263 -11.66 10.29 -6.01
C VAL A 263 -10.67 9.51 -6.91
N GLY A 264 -9.98 10.21 -7.80
CA GLY A 264 -9.04 9.62 -8.78
C GLY A 264 -7.91 8.83 -8.14
N GLN A 265 -7.33 9.32 -7.04
CA GLN A 265 -6.27 8.62 -6.30
C GLN A 265 -6.76 7.29 -5.68
N ALA A 266 -7.98 7.26 -5.13
CA ALA A 266 -8.57 6.02 -4.61
C ALA A 266 -8.88 5.03 -5.75
N PHE A 267 -9.33 5.51 -6.90
CA PHE A 267 -9.53 4.68 -8.09
C PHE A 267 -8.21 4.03 -8.55
N VAL A 268 -7.13 4.81 -8.62
CA VAL A 268 -5.80 4.28 -8.96
C VAL A 268 -5.32 3.29 -7.90
N ALA A 269 -5.53 3.57 -6.61
CA ALA A 269 -5.13 2.68 -5.52
C ALA A 269 -5.73 1.27 -5.63
N LEU A 270 -7.01 1.17 -6.03
CA LEU A 270 -7.69 -0.11 -6.25
C LEU A 270 -6.95 -0.96 -7.29
N HIS A 271 -6.63 -0.35 -8.44
CA HIS A 271 -6.02 -1.05 -9.56
C HIS A 271 -4.52 -1.31 -9.37
N LEU A 272 -3.79 -0.41 -8.71
CA LEU A 272 -2.42 -0.67 -8.27
C LEU A 272 -2.38 -1.86 -7.31
N GLY A 273 -3.30 -1.93 -6.35
CA GLY A 273 -3.47 -3.08 -5.45
C GLY A 273 -3.72 -4.38 -6.21
N TYR A 274 -4.59 -4.35 -7.21
CA TYR A 274 -4.91 -5.52 -8.05
C TYR A 274 -3.66 -6.07 -8.76
N HIS A 275 -2.94 -5.21 -9.49
CA HIS A 275 -1.73 -5.60 -10.19
C HIS A 275 -0.62 -6.02 -9.22
N HIS A 276 -0.50 -5.36 -8.08
CA HIS A 276 0.49 -5.72 -7.06
C HIS A 276 0.22 -7.12 -6.49
N TYR A 277 -1.00 -7.43 -6.07
CA TYR A 277 -1.32 -8.74 -5.52
C TYR A 277 -1.20 -9.86 -6.56
N ALA A 278 -1.61 -9.61 -7.81
CA ALA A 278 -1.39 -10.56 -8.90
C ALA A 278 0.12 -10.77 -9.16
N THR A 279 0.92 -9.71 -9.12
CA THR A 279 2.38 -9.80 -9.22
C THR A 279 2.94 -10.69 -8.11
N LEU A 280 2.49 -10.51 -6.86
CA LEU A 280 2.88 -11.35 -5.74
C LEU A 280 2.51 -12.82 -5.95
N LEU A 281 1.27 -13.12 -6.35
CA LEU A 281 0.80 -14.49 -6.61
C LEU A 281 1.71 -15.24 -7.60
N TYR A 282 2.13 -14.55 -8.67
CA TYR A 282 2.88 -15.19 -9.75
C TYR A 282 4.39 -15.04 -9.62
N PHE A 283 4.89 -14.19 -8.73
CA PHE A 283 6.33 -13.98 -8.49
C PHE A 283 7.11 -15.29 -8.34
N PRO A 284 6.60 -16.30 -7.59
CA PRO A 284 7.33 -17.55 -7.39
C PRO A 284 7.75 -18.28 -8.65
N TYR A 285 6.97 -18.12 -9.72
CA TYR A 285 7.18 -18.82 -10.98
C TYR A 285 8.30 -18.19 -11.84
N LEU A 286 8.88 -17.07 -11.42
CA LEU A 286 10.11 -16.54 -12.03
C LEU A 286 11.34 -17.40 -11.67
N GLY A 287 11.29 -18.16 -10.57
CA GLY A 287 12.38 -19.01 -10.09
C GLY A 287 12.48 -20.39 -10.74
N SER A 288 13.66 -21.04 -10.64
CA SER A 288 13.88 -22.40 -11.19
C SER A 288 13.18 -23.50 -10.42
N GLN A 289 12.85 -23.31 -9.14
CA GLN A 289 12.28 -24.37 -8.29
C GLN A 289 10.93 -24.88 -8.81
N LEU A 290 10.18 -24.03 -9.49
CA LEU A 290 8.84 -24.35 -9.99
C LEU A 290 8.86 -24.81 -11.45
N THR A 291 10.03 -25.07 -12.04
CA THR A 291 10.15 -25.56 -13.44
C THR A 291 9.45 -26.89 -13.69
N HIS A 292 9.22 -27.69 -12.64
CA HIS A 292 8.46 -28.94 -12.73
C HIS A 292 6.93 -28.75 -12.74
N ILE A 293 6.43 -27.52 -12.55
CA ILE A 293 4.99 -27.20 -12.64
C ILE A 293 4.62 -26.96 -14.11
N LEU A 294 3.52 -27.57 -14.56
CA LEU A 294 3.07 -27.51 -15.95
C LEU A 294 2.82 -26.06 -16.42
N ASP A 295 2.13 -25.27 -15.60
CA ASP A 295 1.77 -23.88 -15.89
C ASP A 295 2.88 -22.86 -15.56
N GLN A 296 4.11 -23.28 -15.25
CA GLN A 296 5.17 -22.37 -14.81
C GLN A 296 5.39 -21.21 -15.79
N LYS A 297 5.48 -21.51 -17.09
CA LYS A 297 5.70 -20.49 -18.12
C LYS A 297 4.53 -19.51 -18.21
N LEU A 298 3.30 -20.02 -18.12
CA LEU A 298 2.08 -19.21 -18.11
C LEU A 298 2.08 -18.23 -16.93
N PHE A 299 2.35 -18.72 -15.72
CA PHE A 299 2.37 -17.89 -14.52
C PHE A 299 3.53 -16.89 -14.51
N ALA A 300 4.72 -17.27 -14.98
CA ALA A 300 5.83 -16.34 -15.15
C ALA A 300 5.46 -15.20 -16.12
N THR A 301 4.82 -15.50 -17.26
CA THR A 301 4.31 -14.50 -18.19
C THR A 301 3.27 -13.59 -17.54
N ARG A 302 2.34 -14.13 -16.74
CA ARG A 302 1.37 -13.32 -15.98
C ARG A 302 2.05 -12.41 -14.97
N CYS A 303 3.08 -12.88 -14.27
CA CYS A 303 3.86 -12.06 -13.33
C CYS A 303 4.44 -10.82 -14.04
N LYS A 304 5.13 -11.04 -15.17
CA LYS A 304 5.68 -9.97 -16.00
C LYS A 304 4.61 -8.99 -16.49
N HIS A 305 3.47 -9.52 -16.95
CA HIS A 305 2.34 -8.72 -17.41
C HIS A 305 1.81 -7.79 -16.30
N HIS A 306 1.55 -8.31 -15.10
CA HIS A 306 1.02 -7.48 -14.01
C HIS A 306 2.05 -6.47 -13.49
N ALA A 307 3.34 -6.81 -13.47
CA ALA A 307 4.40 -5.84 -13.13
C ALA A 307 4.48 -4.70 -14.17
N ALA A 308 4.42 -5.03 -15.46
CA ALA A 308 4.40 -4.05 -16.54
C ALA A 308 3.16 -3.14 -16.47
N ALA A 309 1.98 -3.72 -16.31
CA ALA A 309 0.71 -2.99 -16.20
C ALA A 309 0.66 -2.09 -14.95
N PHE A 310 1.21 -2.54 -13.82
CA PHE A 310 1.41 -1.69 -12.64
C PHE A 310 2.24 -0.45 -12.98
N SER A 311 3.38 -0.63 -13.65
CA SER A 311 4.27 0.48 -14.03
C SER A 311 3.65 1.44 -15.03
N ASP A 312 2.90 0.92 -16.01
CA ASP A 312 2.21 1.74 -16.99
C ASP A 312 1.08 2.56 -16.32
N LEU A 313 0.31 1.97 -15.40
CA LEU A 313 -0.69 2.67 -14.60
C LEU A 313 -0.06 3.72 -13.67
N LEU A 314 1.06 3.39 -13.02
CA LEU A 314 1.79 4.32 -12.16
C LEU A 314 2.21 5.57 -12.94
N ARG A 315 2.75 5.41 -14.15
CA ARG A 315 3.07 6.55 -15.03
C ARG A 315 1.82 7.34 -15.40
N SER A 316 0.78 6.70 -15.93
CA SER A 316 -0.45 7.40 -16.36
C SER A 316 -1.12 8.16 -15.22
N SER A 317 -1.11 7.62 -14.00
CA SER A 317 -1.62 8.28 -12.80
C SER A 317 -0.81 9.53 -12.42
N SER A 318 0.50 9.54 -12.66
CA SER A 318 1.36 10.69 -12.38
C SER A 318 1.23 11.82 -13.41
N GLU A 319 0.76 11.49 -14.61
CA GLU A 319 0.48 12.42 -15.71
C GLU A 319 -0.95 12.98 -15.66
N THR A 320 -1.83 12.37 -14.84
CA THR A 320 -3.24 12.75 -14.71
C THR A 320 -3.47 13.49 -13.40
N LYS A 321 -3.83 14.78 -13.47
CA LYS A 321 -4.12 15.60 -12.27
C LYS A 321 -5.27 15.00 -11.47
N GLY A 322 -5.10 14.84 -10.15
CA GLY A 322 -6.09 14.24 -9.25
C GLY A 322 -5.97 12.72 -9.13
N CYS A 323 -4.94 12.12 -9.73
CA CYS A 323 -4.63 10.69 -9.66
C CYS A 323 -3.25 10.39 -9.05
N GLU A 324 -2.52 11.41 -8.60
CA GLU A 324 -1.16 11.29 -8.11
C GLU A 324 -1.07 10.40 -6.86
N VAL A 325 -0.34 9.29 -6.95
CA VAL A 325 -0.19 8.34 -5.85
C VAL A 325 1.04 8.65 -4.99
N VAL A 326 0.86 9.52 -4.01
CA VAL A 326 1.95 10.00 -3.14
C VAL A 326 2.04 9.30 -1.78
N TYR A 327 1.24 8.28 -1.50
CA TYR A 327 1.18 7.60 -0.20
C TYR A 327 2.24 6.49 -0.06
N PHE A 328 2.70 6.26 1.18
CA PHE A 328 3.90 5.47 1.50
C PHE A 328 3.94 4.06 0.88
N ILE A 329 2.84 3.29 0.96
CA ILE A 329 2.82 1.89 0.52
C ILE A 329 3.06 1.71 -0.99
N VAL A 330 2.82 2.74 -1.82
CA VAL A 330 3.14 2.70 -3.27
C VAL A 330 4.61 2.45 -3.51
N ALA A 331 5.50 2.92 -2.62
CA ALA A 331 6.93 2.66 -2.75
C ALA A 331 7.23 1.16 -2.68
N HIS A 332 6.61 0.43 -1.74
CA HIS A 332 6.78 -1.02 -1.65
C HIS A 332 6.24 -1.72 -2.90
N MET A 333 5.03 -1.35 -3.34
CA MET A 333 4.43 -1.94 -4.54
C MET A 333 5.31 -1.72 -5.78
N THR A 334 5.90 -0.53 -5.89
CA THR A 334 6.81 -0.13 -6.97
C THR A 334 8.13 -0.89 -6.90
N VAL A 335 8.68 -1.12 -5.71
CA VAL A 335 9.87 -1.98 -5.52
C VAL A 335 9.58 -3.41 -5.97
N THR A 336 8.46 -3.99 -5.58
CA THR A 336 8.08 -5.35 -5.99
C THR A 336 7.91 -5.49 -7.50
N SER A 337 7.21 -4.55 -8.16
CA SER A 337 7.08 -4.55 -9.62
C SER A 337 8.45 -4.35 -10.30
N SER A 338 9.27 -3.43 -9.78
CA SER A 338 10.63 -3.18 -10.30
C SER A 338 11.52 -4.40 -10.20
N SER A 339 11.38 -5.24 -9.17
CA SER A 339 12.12 -6.51 -9.06
C SER A 339 11.78 -7.48 -10.20
N VAL A 340 10.52 -7.57 -10.61
CA VAL A 340 10.11 -8.39 -11.78
C VAL A 340 10.68 -7.83 -13.07
N LEU A 341 10.68 -6.50 -13.23
CA LEU A 341 11.25 -5.84 -14.40
C LEU A 341 12.79 -6.00 -14.44
N LEU A 342 13.48 -5.91 -13.30
CA LEU A 342 14.92 -6.20 -13.21
C LEU A 342 15.22 -7.66 -13.56
N HIS A 343 14.42 -8.60 -13.05
CA HIS A 343 14.51 -10.00 -13.44
C HIS A 343 14.32 -10.16 -14.97
N THR A 344 13.39 -9.42 -15.57
CA THR A 344 13.16 -9.42 -17.02
C THR A 344 14.34 -8.82 -17.80
N LEU A 345 15.03 -7.79 -17.28
CA LEU A 345 16.26 -7.29 -17.90
C LEU A 345 17.39 -8.31 -17.92
N LEU A 346 17.53 -9.09 -16.84
CA LEU A 346 18.60 -10.07 -16.70
C LEU A 346 18.30 -11.34 -17.52
N PHE A 347 17.08 -11.85 -17.43
CA PHE A 347 16.72 -13.20 -17.90
C PHE A 347 15.64 -13.23 -18.99
N GLY A 348 15.11 -12.08 -19.41
CA GLY A 348 14.09 -11.97 -20.46
C GLY A 348 14.63 -12.08 -21.89
N GLN A 349 13.70 -12.02 -22.84
CA GLN A 349 13.98 -11.97 -24.27
C GLN A 349 14.37 -10.54 -24.70
N GLU A 350 15.07 -10.41 -25.82
CA GLU A 350 15.63 -9.11 -26.26
C GLU A 350 14.56 -8.07 -26.61
N ASP A 351 13.43 -8.50 -27.17
CA ASP A 351 12.29 -7.67 -27.51
C ASP A 351 11.59 -7.07 -26.27
N GLU A 352 11.71 -7.73 -25.10
CA GLU A 352 11.16 -7.23 -23.84
C GLU A 352 12.01 -6.09 -23.23
N LEU A 353 13.29 -5.94 -23.63
CA LEU A 353 14.25 -5.13 -22.87
C LEU A 353 14.00 -3.62 -22.96
N SER A 354 13.65 -3.12 -24.15
CA SER A 354 13.50 -1.67 -24.37
C SER A 354 12.39 -1.08 -23.50
N ASP A 355 11.20 -1.68 -23.55
CA ASP A 355 10.06 -1.23 -22.76
C ASP A 355 10.29 -1.44 -21.26
N THR A 356 10.97 -2.53 -20.88
CA THR A 356 11.32 -2.81 -19.48
C THR A 356 12.25 -1.74 -18.91
N ARG A 357 13.26 -1.28 -19.67
CA ARG A 357 14.14 -0.18 -19.25
C ARG A 357 13.37 1.12 -19.03
N ARG A 358 12.46 1.45 -19.96
CA ARG A 358 11.60 2.64 -19.83
C ARG A 358 10.74 2.58 -18.57
N ARG A 359 10.07 1.45 -18.31
CA ARG A 359 9.25 1.27 -17.11
C ARG A 359 10.06 1.39 -15.81
N LEU A 360 11.25 0.79 -15.76
CA LEU A 360 12.15 0.91 -14.61
C LEU A 360 12.59 2.37 -14.36
N TYR A 361 12.95 3.09 -15.42
CA TYR A 361 13.31 4.50 -15.31
C TYR A 361 12.19 5.33 -14.67
N TYR A 362 10.94 5.18 -15.15
CA TYR A 362 9.78 5.86 -14.55
C TYR A 362 9.51 5.41 -13.11
N ASN A 363 9.57 4.11 -12.81
CA ASN A 363 9.42 3.61 -11.44
C ASN A 363 10.43 4.27 -10.49
N PHE A 364 11.69 4.45 -10.93
CA PHE A 364 12.75 5.03 -10.12
C PHE A 364 12.55 6.53 -9.89
N GLN A 365 12.05 7.27 -10.89
CA GLN A 365 11.60 8.65 -10.69
C GLN A 365 10.55 8.75 -9.58
N ILE A 366 9.56 7.86 -9.59
CA ILE A 366 8.52 7.84 -8.55
C ILE A 366 9.10 7.47 -7.19
N LEU A 367 9.98 6.47 -7.10
CA LEU A 367 10.64 6.11 -5.83
C LEU A 367 11.44 7.28 -5.23
N LEU A 368 12.17 8.03 -6.06
CA LEU A 368 12.90 9.23 -5.60
C LEU A 368 11.95 10.33 -5.14
N ARG A 369 10.84 10.55 -5.85
CA ARG A 369 9.79 11.50 -5.43
C ARG A 369 9.18 11.09 -4.09
N LEU A 370 8.83 9.81 -3.92
CA LEU A 370 8.29 9.30 -2.65
C LEU A 370 9.31 9.37 -1.52
N LYS A 371 10.60 9.12 -1.79
CA LYS A 371 11.70 9.27 -0.82
C LYS A 371 11.83 10.69 -0.29
N ALA A 372 11.48 11.70 -1.10
CA ALA A 372 11.45 13.07 -0.61
C ALA A 372 10.38 13.25 0.50
N TYR A 373 9.21 12.65 0.35
CA TYR A 373 8.13 12.78 1.34
C TYR A 373 8.28 11.83 2.54
N TRP A 374 8.77 10.62 2.30
CA TRP A 374 8.73 9.52 3.27
C TRP A 374 10.12 8.94 3.50
N ARG A 375 10.67 9.15 4.69
CA ARG A 375 12.02 8.70 5.05
C ARG A 375 12.20 7.18 4.89
N GLY A 376 11.19 6.40 5.26
CA GLY A 376 11.20 4.93 5.21
C GLY A 376 11.38 4.34 3.80
N VAL A 377 11.14 5.11 2.74
CA VAL A 377 11.31 4.66 1.34
C VAL A 377 12.78 4.34 1.04
N GLY A 378 13.73 4.96 1.76
CA GLY A 378 15.14 4.63 1.63
C GLY A 378 15.44 3.13 1.83
N MET A 379 14.86 2.54 2.87
CA MET A 379 15.01 1.12 3.16
C MET A 379 14.36 0.23 2.08
N MET A 380 13.22 0.65 1.53
CA MET A 380 12.60 -0.09 0.41
C MET A 380 13.47 -0.07 -0.85
N ILE A 381 14.12 1.06 -1.16
CA ILE A 381 15.09 1.17 -2.24
C ILE A 381 16.31 0.26 -1.98
N GLU A 382 16.83 0.23 -0.76
CA GLU A 382 17.94 -0.67 -0.38
C GLU A 382 17.57 -2.15 -0.60
N ARG A 383 16.34 -2.55 -0.26
CA ARG A 383 15.84 -3.91 -0.54
C ARG A 383 15.88 -4.24 -2.03
N LEU A 384 15.57 -3.30 -2.91
CA LEU A 384 15.66 -3.48 -4.37
C LEU A 384 17.12 -3.70 -4.83
N PHE A 385 18.06 -2.95 -4.28
CA PHE A 385 19.49 -3.17 -4.53
C PHE A 385 19.94 -4.56 -4.07
N THR A 386 19.50 -5.00 -2.88
CA THR A 386 19.84 -6.33 -2.37
C THR A 386 19.23 -7.43 -3.26
N PHE A 387 18.01 -7.25 -3.73
CA PHE A 387 17.37 -8.15 -4.69
C PHE A 387 18.17 -8.30 -5.99
N GLN A 388 18.60 -7.18 -6.57
CA GLN A 388 19.43 -7.22 -7.78
C GLN A 388 20.74 -7.97 -7.55
N LYS A 389 21.46 -7.66 -6.45
CA LYS A 389 22.70 -8.36 -6.09
C LYS A 389 22.49 -9.86 -5.97
N ALA A 390 21.41 -10.29 -5.32
CA ALA A 390 21.06 -11.70 -5.20
C ALA A 390 20.81 -12.37 -6.56
N CYS A 391 20.13 -11.69 -7.49
CA CYS A 391 19.94 -12.17 -8.86
C CYS A 391 21.25 -12.32 -9.62
N MET A 392 22.21 -11.40 -9.42
CA MET A 392 23.53 -11.46 -10.08
C MET A 392 24.42 -12.58 -9.53
N LEU A 393 24.37 -12.88 -8.23
CA LEU A 393 25.21 -13.92 -7.62
C LEU A 393 24.73 -15.35 -7.94
N SER A 394 23.43 -15.55 -8.17
CA SER A 394 22.83 -16.89 -8.27
C SER A 394 22.84 -17.48 -9.69
N MET A 395 23.93 -17.30 -10.44
CA MET A 395 24.02 -17.62 -11.88
C MET A 395 23.64 -19.06 -12.27
N ASP A 396 23.91 -20.05 -11.42
CA ASP A 396 23.60 -21.47 -11.70
C ASP A 396 22.36 -21.98 -10.96
N ARG A 397 21.71 -21.12 -10.16
CA ARG A 397 20.46 -21.43 -9.47
C ARG A 397 19.56 -20.22 -9.61
N ILE A 398 18.84 -20.13 -10.73
CA ILE A 398 17.77 -19.15 -10.96
C ILE A 398 16.90 -19.16 -9.71
N TYR A 399 17.05 -18.15 -8.85
CA TYR A 399 16.13 -17.77 -7.79
C TYR A 399 15.35 -18.92 -7.13
N THR A 400 15.81 -19.39 -5.98
CA THR A 400 15.04 -20.32 -5.14
C THR A 400 13.98 -19.54 -4.36
N MET A 401 12.71 -19.95 -4.43
CA MET A 401 11.64 -19.48 -3.55
C MET A 401 11.84 -20.00 -2.12
N ASP A 402 12.87 -19.47 -1.48
CA ASP A 402 13.20 -19.76 -0.10
C ASP A 402 12.55 -18.74 0.84
N LYS A 403 12.82 -18.92 2.14
CA LYS A 403 12.38 -17.98 3.17
C LYS A 403 12.87 -16.55 2.92
N TRP A 404 13.99 -16.36 2.23
CA TRP A 404 14.56 -15.05 1.91
C TRP A 404 13.67 -14.29 0.92
N ILE A 405 13.13 -14.98 -0.08
CA ILE A 405 12.17 -14.39 -1.01
C ILE A 405 10.84 -14.05 -0.41
N VAL A 406 10.28 -14.93 0.41
CA VAL A 406 9.02 -14.61 1.09
C VAL A 406 9.21 -13.39 2.00
N LYS A 407 10.38 -13.27 2.65
CA LYS A 407 10.78 -12.06 3.38
C LYS A 407 10.91 -10.83 2.45
N PHE A 408 11.49 -10.98 1.25
CA PHE A 408 11.54 -9.89 0.26
C PHE A 408 10.16 -9.41 -0.19
N LEU A 409 9.25 -10.33 -0.48
CA LEU A 409 7.96 -10.02 -1.06
C LEU A 409 6.96 -9.49 -0.04
N LEU A 410 6.96 -10.02 1.19
CA LEU A 410 5.93 -9.72 2.18
C LEU A 410 6.43 -8.79 3.30
N GLN A 411 7.63 -9.03 3.83
CA GLN A 411 8.15 -8.37 5.03
C GLN A 411 8.81 -7.03 4.71
N HIS A 412 8.05 -6.13 4.08
CA HIS A 412 8.53 -4.86 3.53
C HIS A 412 8.89 -3.81 4.58
N ALA A 413 8.48 -3.99 5.83
CA ALA A 413 8.81 -3.09 6.95
C ALA A 413 10.10 -3.50 7.68
N LEU A 414 10.78 -4.56 7.22
CA LEU A 414 12.02 -5.08 7.80
C LEU A 414 13.17 -4.97 6.80
N PRO A 415 14.44 -4.90 7.26
CA PRO A 415 15.58 -5.01 6.36
C PRO A 415 15.66 -6.40 5.74
N ILE A 416 16.32 -6.50 4.59
CA ILE A 416 16.65 -7.78 3.96
C ILE A 416 18.17 -7.97 3.95
N GLU A 417 18.61 -9.15 4.41
CA GLU A 417 20.02 -9.51 4.46
C GLU A 417 20.57 -9.74 3.05
N GLY A 418 21.87 -9.49 2.84
CA GLY A 418 22.54 -9.87 1.59
C GLY A 418 22.59 -11.39 1.45
N ASN A 419 22.27 -11.91 0.27
CA ASN A 419 22.40 -13.34 -0.01
C ASN A 419 23.90 -13.70 -0.12
N LEU A 420 24.40 -14.58 0.76
CA LEU A 420 25.82 -14.98 0.88
C LEU A 420 26.26 -16.02 -0.18
N GLY A 421 25.57 -16.10 -1.32
CA GLY A 421 25.92 -17.04 -2.40
C GLY A 421 27.28 -16.75 -3.04
N PRO A 422 27.95 -17.77 -3.62
CA PRO A 422 29.23 -17.58 -4.31
C PRO A 422 29.10 -16.67 -5.55
N PRO A 423 30.19 -16.01 -5.96
CA PRO A 423 30.18 -15.03 -7.06
C PRO A 423 29.91 -15.64 -8.45
N ALA A 424 29.40 -14.79 -9.32
CA ALA A 424 28.98 -15.04 -10.70
C ALA A 424 30.14 -15.39 -11.66
N THR A 425 29.91 -16.23 -12.68
CA THR A 425 30.80 -16.51 -13.82
C THR A 425 30.49 -15.65 -15.06
N SER A 426 31.40 -15.54 -16.02
CA SER A 426 31.48 -14.43 -17.00
C SER A 426 30.37 -14.28 -18.08
N GLN A 427 29.21 -14.94 -18.01
CA GLN A 427 28.26 -15.00 -19.16
C GLN A 427 27.23 -13.86 -19.25
N LEU A 428 26.95 -13.07 -18.20
CA LEU A 428 25.93 -11.99 -18.23
C LEU A 428 26.50 -10.55 -18.17
N ALA A 429 27.81 -10.36 -18.30
CA ALA A 429 28.46 -9.07 -18.06
C ALA A 429 27.83 -7.85 -18.78
N GLN A 430 27.28 -8.04 -19.98
CA GLN A 430 26.55 -6.99 -20.71
C GLN A 430 25.15 -6.70 -20.15
N ARG A 431 24.39 -7.74 -19.77
CA ARG A 431 23.07 -7.57 -19.13
C ARG A 431 23.21 -7.05 -17.69
N ASP A 432 24.29 -7.43 -17.02
CA ASP A 432 24.70 -6.89 -15.73
C ASP A 432 24.95 -5.39 -15.82
N LYS A 433 25.62 -4.93 -16.89
CA LYS A 433 25.81 -3.50 -17.15
C LYS A 433 24.46 -2.79 -17.27
N PHE A 434 23.51 -3.34 -18.03
CA PHE A 434 22.19 -2.72 -18.17
C PHE A 434 21.40 -2.66 -16.87
N ALA A 435 21.44 -3.70 -16.04
CA ALA A 435 20.75 -3.71 -14.76
C ALA A 435 21.40 -2.72 -13.78
N ASN A 436 22.74 -2.65 -13.73
CA ASN A 436 23.48 -1.69 -12.91
C ASN A 436 23.23 -0.25 -13.37
N ASP A 437 23.22 -0.01 -14.68
CA ASP A 437 22.92 1.29 -15.27
C ASP A 437 21.49 1.72 -14.92
N ALA A 438 20.52 0.81 -14.94
CA ALA A 438 19.14 1.11 -14.53
C ALA A 438 19.10 1.60 -13.06
N LEU A 439 19.76 0.91 -12.13
CA LEU A 439 19.78 1.32 -10.71
C LEU A 439 20.68 2.52 -10.41
N SER A 440 21.53 2.96 -11.35
CA SER A 440 22.42 4.11 -11.14
C SER A 440 21.65 5.37 -10.71
N MET A 441 20.44 5.55 -11.22
CA MET A 441 19.53 6.63 -10.88
C MET A 441 19.14 6.66 -9.39
N LEU A 442 19.09 5.50 -8.73
CA LEU A 442 18.71 5.38 -7.32
C LEU A 442 19.92 5.48 -6.37
N ARG A 443 21.15 5.50 -6.88
CA ARG A 443 22.35 5.60 -6.03
C ARG A 443 22.43 7.01 -5.42
N PRO A 444 22.86 7.14 -4.15
CA PRO A 444 23.17 8.45 -3.59
C PRO A 444 24.20 9.17 -4.47
N GLN A 445 23.94 10.44 -4.80
CA GLN A 445 24.97 11.30 -5.37
C GLN A 445 26.05 11.51 -4.30
N GLY A 446 27.13 10.73 -4.37
CA GLY A 446 28.21 10.75 -3.37
C GLY A 446 28.97 9.44 -3.16
N SER A 447 28.63 8.35 -3.86
CA SER A 447 29.40 7.07 -3.78
C SER A 447 30.25 6.82 -5.03
N GLN A 448 30.94 7.85 -5.51
CA GLN A 448 32.19 7.69 -6.25
C GLN A 448 33.30 8.15 -5.29
N TYR A 449 34.32 7.31 -5.10
CA TYR A 449 35.37 7.38 -4.06
C TYR A 449 34.95 6.87 -2.68
N ILE A 450 35.08 5.56 -2.44
CA ILE A 450 36.09 4.95 -1.56
C ILE A 450 36.58 3.68 -2.26
#